data_AF-W2SSR1-F1
#
_entry.id   AF-W2SSR1-F1
#
_cell.length_a   1.000
_cell.length_b   1.000
_cell.length_c   1.000
_cell.angle_alpha   90.00
_cell.angle_beta   90.00
_cell.angle_gamma   90.00
#
_symmetry.space_group_name_H-M   'P 1'
#
loop_
_entity.id
_entity.type
_entity.pdbx_description
1 polymer ?
#
loop_
_entity_poly.entity_id
_entity_poly.type
_entity_poly.pdbx_seq_one_letter_code
_entity_poly.pdbx_strand_id
1 'polypeptide(L)'
;MQQDIVVGIAAAVVSAITYGSTWVPVRWFDTGDGNALTIYIMDGIGMAVGSLLWNTITCVVGWAVTRFGLLWNPQQLPHDNILNFIGVVVVCVG
;
A
#
# COMPACT_ATOMS: atom_id res chain seq x y z
N MET A 1 -23.06 2.80 3.25
CA MET A 1 -22.58 1.42 3.01
C MET A 1 -22.30 1.15 1.53
N GLN A 2 -23.27 1.22 0.59
CA GLN A 2 -22.97 0.96 -0.84
C GLN A 2 -22.16 2.07 -1.54
N GLN A 3 -22.42 3.35 -1.21
CA GLN A 3 -21.71 4.50 -1.80
C GLN A 3 -20.21 4.49 -1.42
N ASP A 4 -19.88 3.99 -0.21
CA ASP A 4 -18.52 3.94 0.32
C ASP A 4 -17.67 2.85 -0.37
N ILE A 5 -18.29 1.71 -0.73
CA ILE A 5 -17.63 0.63 -1.47
C ILE A 5 -17.33 1.06 -2.92
N VAL A 6 -18.28 1.72 -3.58
CA VAL A 6 -18.08 2.19 -4.97
C VAL A 6 -17.00 3.27 -5.02
N VAL A 7 -17.00 4.22 -4.07
CA VAL A 7 -15.93 5.23 -3.95
C VAL A 7 -14.60 4.57 -3.59
N GLY A 8 -14.59 3.55 -2.73
CA GLY A 8 -13.38 2.77 -2.39
C GLY A 8 -12.80 2.03 -3.58
N ILE A 9 -13.63 1.35 -4.38
CA ILE A 9 -13.20 0.66 -5.61
C ILE A 9 -12.71 1.68 -6.64
N ALA A 10 -13.45 2.78 -6.84
CA ALA A 10 -13.04 3.83 -7.77
C ALA A 10 -11.71 4.48 -7.35
N ALA A 11 -11.52 4.75 -6.06
CA ALA A 11 -10.27 5.28 -5.51
C ALA A 11 -9.12 4.27 -5.64
N ALA A 12 -9.38 2.97 -5.43
CA ALA A 12 -8.39 1.92 -5.63
C ALA A 12 -7.96 1.82 -7.10
N VAL A 13 -8.87 1.98 -8.05
CA VAL A 13 -8.55 1.96 -9.50
C VAL A 13 -7.76 3.21 -9.90
N VAL A 14 -8.18 4.39 -9.46
CA VAL A 14 -7.45 5.66 -9.73
C VAL A 14 -6.05 5.61 -9.11
N SER A 15 -5.95 5.10 -7.87
CA SER A 15 -4.67 4.88 -7.20
C SER A 15 -3.83 3.85 -7.94
N ALA A 16 -4.35 2.69 -8.33
CA ALA A 16 -3.58 1.67 -9.05
C ALA A 16 -2.98 2.18 -10.37
N ILE A 17 -3.70 3.03 -11.11
CA ILE A 17 -3.22 3.64 -12.35
C ILE A 17 -2.08 4.63 -12.07
N THR A 18 -2.28 5.55 -11.12
CA THR A 18 -1.29 6.58 -10.77
C THR A 18 -0.07 6.01 -10.05
N TYR A 19 -0.23 4.97 -9.24
CA TYR A 19 0.87 4.25 -8.61
C TYR A 19 1.63 3.36 -9.61
N GLY A 20 0.91 2.71 -10.53
CA GLY A 20 1.49 1.90 -11.59
C GLY A 20 2.48 2.69 -12.46
N SER A 21 2.20 3.98 -12.72
CA SER A 21 3.11 4.85 -13.46
C SER A 21 4.42 5.16 -12.74
N THR A 22 4.48 5.06 -11.42
CA THR A 22 5.72 5.28 -10.65
C THR A 22 6.69 4.09 -10.76
N TRP A 23 6.21 2.91 -11.16
CA TRP A 23 7.00 1.70 -11.31
C TRP A 23 7.46 1.43 -12.75
N VAL A 24 7.20 2.33 -13.71
CA VAL A 24 7.73 2.18 -15.07
C VAL A 24 9.14 2.78 -15.11
N PRO A 25 10.20 2.00 -15.36
CA PRO A 25 11.54 2.56 -15.53
C PRO A 25 11.58 3.41 -16.80
N VAL A 26 11.52 4.74 -16.64
CA VAL A 26 11.60 5.70 -17.75
C VAL A 26 13.06 5.87 -18.14
N ARG A 27 13.48 5.15 -19.17
CA ARG A 27 14.89 5.04 -19.59
C ARG A 27 15.38 6.24 -20.42
N TRP A 28 14.50 7.19 -20.72
CA TRP A 28 14.73 8.25 -21.69
C TRP A 28 14.45 9.66 -21.15
N PHE A 29 13.90 9.78 -19.94
CA PHE A 29 13.56 11.06 -19.31
C PHE A 29 13.75 10.95 -17.79
N ASP A 30 14.51 11.87 -17.20
CA ASP A 30 14.58 12.08 -15.75
C ASP A 30 13.19 12.50 -15.25
N THR A 31 12.41 11.53 -14.80
CA THR A 31 11.11 11.80 -14.19
C THR A 31 11.39 12.32 -12.78
N GLY A 32 11.44 13.65 -12.63
CA GLY A 32 11.68 14.35 -11.36
C GLY A 32 10.64 14.08 -10.27
N ASP A 33 9.55 13.38 -10.60
CA ASP A 33 8.39 13.16 -9.73
C ASP A 33 8.24 11.69 -9.27
N GLY A 34 9.19 10.82 -9.64
CA GLY A 34 9.24 9.44 -9.16
C GLY A 34 9.89 9.37 -7.77
N ASN A 35 9.32 8.58 -6.87
CA ASN A 35 9.80 8.40 -5.50
C ASN A 35 11.29 7.96 -5.51
N ALA A 36 12.24 8.90 -5.43
CA ALA A 36 13.63 8.67 -5.83
C ALA A 36 14.29 7.50 -5.07
N LEU A 37 13.94 7.32 -3.80
CA LEU A 37 14.36 6.21 -2.96
C LEU A 37 13.95 4.84 -3.53
N THR A 38 12.79 4.77 -4.15
CA THR A 38 12.20 3.55 -4.68
C THR A 38 12.99 3.03 -5.88
N ILE A 39 13.49 3.94 -6.73
CA ILE A 39 14.33 3.60 -7.90
C ILE A 39 15.63 2.94 -7.45
N TYR A 40 16.30 3.47 -6.42
CA TYR A 40 17.52 2.85 -5.87
C TYR A 40 17.28 1.46 -5.28
N ILE A 41 16.15 1.26 -4.59
CA ILE A 41 15.78 -0.04 -4.03
C ILE A 41 15.46 -1.05 -5.14
N MET A 42 14.75 -0.61 -6.18
CA MET A 42 14.40 -1.47 -7.31
C MET A 42 15.60 -1.85 -8.17
N ASP A 43 16.60 -0.97 -8.28
CA ASP A 43 17.86 -1.28 -8.97
C ASP A 43 18.75 -2.24 -8.15
N GLY A 44 18.63 -2.20 -6.82
CA GLY A 44 19.38 -3.10 -5.92
C GLY A 44 18.77 -4.50 -5.76
N ILE A 45 17.46 -4.60 -5.51
CA ILE A 45 16.76 -5.84 -5.11
C ILE A 45 15.83 -6.38 -6.21
N GLY A 46 15.58 -5.59 -7.26
CA GLY A 46 14.73 -5.93 -8.39
C GLY A 46 13.28 -5.42 -8.26
N MET A 47 12.67 -5.16 -9.43
CA MET A 47 11.33 -4.61 -9.57
C MET A 47 10.23 -5.48 -8.93
N ALA A 48 10.39 -6.80 -9.00
CA ALA A 48 9.42 -7.74 -8.43
C ALA A 48 9.46 -7.73 -6.89
N VAL A 49 10.65 -7.74 -6.29
CA VAL A 49 10.81 -7.78 -4.83
C VAL A 49 10.41 -6.45 -4.20
N GLY A 50 10.78 -5.32 -4.81
CA GLY A 50 10.39 -4.01 -4.28
C GLY A 50 8.88 -3.74 -4.33
N SER A 51 8.17 -4.28 -5.33
CA SER A 51 6.71 -4.13 -5.42
C SER A 51 5.99 -5.03 -4.41
N LEU A 52 6.52 -6.23 -4.11
CA LEU A 52 6.04 -7.06 -3.01
C LEU A 52 6.20 -6.35 -1.66
N LEU A 53 7.41 -5.85 -1.37
CA LEU A 53 7.68 -5.08 -0.13
C LEU A 53 6.74 -3.89 0.02
N TRP A 54 6.46 -3.18 -1.08
CA TRP A 54 5.55 -2.04 -1.06
C TRP A 54 4.11 -2.44 -0.68
N ASN A 55 3.60 -3.54 -1.24
CA ASN A 55 2.26 -4.05 -0.92
C ASN A 55 2.18 -4.51 0.54
N THR A 56 3.23 -5.14 1.08
CA THR A 56 3.28 -5.48 2.51
C THR A 56 3.24 -4.22 3.38
N ILE A 57 4.01 -3.19 3.04
CA ILE A 57 4.03 -1.92 3.79
C ILE A 57 2.66 -1.23 3.75
N THR A 58 1.99 -1.16 2.60
CA THR A 58 0.66 -0.54 2.51
C THR A 58 -0.39 -1.32 3.31
N CYS A 59 -0.34 -2.65 3.33
CA CYS A 59 -1.21 -3.47 4.17
C CYS A 59 -0.96 -3.24 5.67
N VAL A 60 0.31 -3.19 6.11
CA VAL A 60 0.66 -2.92 7.53
C VAL A 60 0.27 -1.50 7.95
N VAL A 61 0.50 -0.51 7.09
CA VAL A 61 0.08 0.88 7.35
C VAL A 61 -1.44 0.98 7.38
N GLY A 62 -2.16 0.29 6.48
CA GLY A 62 -3.62 0.21 6.50
C GLY A 62 -4.18 -0.42 7.78
N TRP A 63 -3.52 -1.47 8.28
CA TRP A 63 -3.81 -2.03 9.59
C TRP A 63 -3.57 -1.03 10.73
N ALA A 64 -2.43 -0.33 10.73
CA ALA A 64 -2.11 0.65 11.76
C ALA A 64 -3.09 1.84 11.76
N VAL A 65 -3.46 2.32 10.57
CA VAL A 65 -4.46 3.39 10.35
C VAL A 65 -5.82 2.99 10.91
N THR A 66 -6.29 1.78 10.62
CA THR A 66 -7.59 1.29 11.12
C THR A 66 -7.57 1.01 12.62
N ARG A 67 -6.42 0.61 13.18
CA ARG A 67 -6.24 0.33 14.61
C ARG A 67 -6.16 1.59 15.46
N PHE A 68 -5.38 2.58 15.04
CA PHE A 68 -5.13 3.81 15.79
C PHE A 68 -6.07 4.96 15.39
N GLY A 69 -6.87 4.81 14.34
CA GLY A 69 -7.82 5.82 13.86
C GLY A 69 -7.14 7.03 13.24
N LEU A 70 -5.99 6.82 12.59
CA LEU A 70 -5.23 7.88 11.94
C LEU A 70 -5.75 8.10 10.51
N LEU A 71 -6.06 9.33 10.10
CA LEU A 71 -6.70 9.72 8.83
C LEU A 71 -8.21 9.42 8.76
N TRP A 72 -9.04 10.33 9.30
CA TRP A 72 -10.50 10.43 9.06
C TRP A 72 -11.29 9.11 9.09
N ASN A 73 -10.80 8.12 9.83
CA ASN A 73 -11.42 6.81 9.97
C ASN A 73 -11.67 6.58 11.46
N PRO A 74 -12.93 6.37 11.90
CA PRO A 74 -13.21 6.08 13.29
C PRO A 74 -12.50 4.78 13.69
N GLN A 75 -11.99 4.76 14.92
CA GLN A 75 -11.21 3.63 15.47
C GLN A 75 -12.06 2.37 15.40
N GLN A 76 -11.67 1.40 14.58
CA GLN A 76 -12.38 0.13 14.50
C GLN A 76 -11.79 -0.79 15.57
N LEU A 77 -12.45 -0.88 16.73
CA LEU A 77 -12.06 -1.84 17.76
C LEU A 77 -12.24 -3.26 17.20
N PRO A 78 -11.17 -4.08 17.18
CA PRO A 78 -11.27 -5.46 16.72
C PRO A 78 -12.21 -6.23 17.65
N HIS A 79 -13.16 -6.97 17.07
CA HIS A 79 -14.02 -7.89 17.82
C HIS A 79 -13.18 -8.95 18.54
N ASP A 80 -12.06 -9.37 17.93
CA ASP A 80 -11.06 -10.27 18.52
C ASP A 80 -9.62 -9.81 18.20
N ASN A 81 -8.86 -9.43 19.23
CA ASN A 81 -7.48 -8.96 19.09
C ASN A 81 -6.51 -10.03 18.57
N ILE A 82 -6.81 -11.31 18.81
CA ILE A 82 -5.93 -12.44 18.42
C ILE A 82 -5.99 -12.66 16.91
N LEU A 83 -7.18 -12.69 16.32
CA LEU A 83 -7.36 -12.89 14.89
C LEU A 83 -6.76 -11.72 14.07
N ASN A 84 -6.89 -10.51 14.62
CA ASN A 84 -6.31 -9.32 14.02
C ASN A 84 -4.76 -9.39 13.98
N PHE A 85 -4.11 -9.77 15.10
CA PHE A 85 -2.66 -9.92 15.14
C PHE A 85 -2.16 -11.03 14.20
N ILE A 86 -2.87 -12.16 14.13
CA ILE A 86 -2.55 -13.24 13.18
C ILE A 86 -2.61 -12.74 11.73
N GLY A 87 -3.63 -11.94 11.39
CA GLY A 87 -3.75 -11.36 10.04
C GLY A 87 -2.56 -10.49 9.66
N VAL A 88 -2.03 -9.69 10.59
CA VAL A 88 -0.82 -8.88 10.36
C VAL A 88 0.42 -9.75 10.17
N VAL A 89 0.58 -10.80 10.99
CA VAL A 89 1.71 -11.72 10.87
C VAL A 89 1.70 -12.45 9.52
N VAL A 90 0.52 -12.88 9.06
CA VAL A 90 0.36 -13.52 7.75
C VAL A 90 0.70 -12.56 6.60
N VAL A 91 0.29 -11.29 6.69
CA VAL A 91 0.64 -10.25 5.71
C VAL A 91 2.14 -9.97 5.64
N CYS A 92 2.85 -10.04 6.77
CA CYS A 92 4.30 -9.82 6.80
C CYS A 92 5.11 -11.02 6.27
N VAL A 93 4.55 -12.23 6.27
CA VAL A 93 5.23 -13.47 5.87
C VAL A 93 4.89 -13.90 4.44
N GLY A 94 3.68 -13.57 3.95
CA GLY A 94 3.22 -13.84 2.59
C GLY A 94 3.73 -12.84 1.57
#